data_AF-A0A8E8U5Q3-F1
#
_entry.id   AF-A0A8E8U5Q3-F1
#
_cell.length_a   1.000
_cell.length_b   1.000
_cell.length_c   1.000
_cell.angle_alpha   90.00
_cell.angle_beta   90.00
_cell.angle_gamma   90.00
#
_symmetry.space_group_name_H-M   'P 1'
#
loop_
_entity.id
_entity.type
_entity.pdbx_description
1 polymer ?
#
loop_
_entity_poly.entity_id
_entity_poly.type
_entity_poly.pdbx_seq_one_letter_code
_entity_poly.pdbx_strand_id
1 'polypeptide(L)'
;LKERIRSAKSRIFLSTLYIGKTEKELIATLHEALRNNPELKVSILTDALRGTREEPNPSCASLLAPLVTEFGPDRVEIRMYHTPNLTGVRKKYIPKRINEGWGLQHMKLYGIDDDIILSGANLSNDYFTNRQDRYHLFSSKEVTEYFWNIYQGVAGFSFLIEPSKEPAGFVLTWPKSNPAPSPLEEPKQFISTTTPALHALISPRQTAAQDASKDTKVYMLAQL
;
A
#
# COMPACT_ATOMS: atom_id res chain seq x y z
N LEU A 1 -14.74 -7.68 -2.43
CA LEU A 1 -13.97 -6.43 -2.17
C LEU A 1 -14.84 -5.18 -2.33
N LYS A 2 -15.38 -4.89 -3.52
CA LYS A 2 -16.19 -3.68 -3.77
C LYS A 2 -17.34 -3.46 -2.77
N GLU A 3 -18.08 -4.52 -2.45
CA GLU A 3 -19.15 -4.46 -1.44
C GLU A 3 -18.65 -3.99 -0.07
N ARG A 4 -17.52 -4.53 0.40
CA ARG A 4 -16.90 -4.13 1.67
C ARG A 4 -16.45 -2.67 1.65
N ILE A 5 -15.86 -2.22 0.54
CA ILE A 5 -15.49 -0.80 0.36
C ILE A 5 -16.71 0.10 0.53
N ARG A 6 -17.84 -0.24 -0.12
CA ARG A 6 -19.07 0.55 0.00
C ARG A 6 -19.65 0.57 1.41
N SER A 7 -19.45 -0.48 2.19
CA SER A 7 -19.95 -0.57 3.56
C SER A 7 -19.02 0.05 4.61
N ALA A 8 -17.81 0.46 4.23
CA ALA A 8 -16.76 0.92 5.14
C ALA A 8 -17.20 2.12 6.00
N LYS A 9 -16.86 2.08 7.28
CA LYS A 9 -17.31 3.06 8.28
C LYS A 9 -16.22 4.01 8.76
N SER A 10 -14.98 3.55 8.84
CA SER A 10 -13.90 4.29 9.47
C SER A 10 -12.64 4.36 8.61
N ARG A 11 -12.18 3.22 8.08
CA ARG A 11 -10.94 3.19 7.31
C ARG A 11 -10.95 2.13 6.21
N ILE A 12 -10.24 2.44 5.14
CA ILE A 12 -9.80 1.47 4.15
C ILE A 12 -8.29 1.64 4.01
N PHE A 13 -7.56 0.52 4.05
CA PHE A 13 -6.15 0.50 3.71
C PHE A 13 -5.84 -0.59 2.71
N LEU A 14 -5.20 -0.20 1.59
CA LEU A 14 -4.86 -1.12 0.51
C LEU A 14 -3.36 -1.12 0.31
N SER A 15 -2.73 -2.27 0.43
CA SER A 15 -1.36 -2.48 -0.04
C SER A 15 -1.37 -3.46 -1.20
N THR A 16 -0.74 -3.10 -2.31
CA THR A 16 -0.61 -3.95 -3.49
C THR A 16 0.58 -3.53 -4.34
N LEU A 17 1.06 -4.36 -5.27
CA LEU A 17 2.22 -3.97 -6.08
C LEU A 17 1.87 -2.75 -6.96
N TYR A 18 0.70 -2.79 -7.58
CA TYR A 18 0.09 -1.70 -8.33
C TYR A 18 -1.42 -1.94 -8.44
N ILE A 19 -2.17 -0.87 -8.67
CA ILE A 19 -3.55 -0.93 -9.17
C ILE A 19 -3.49 -0.74 -10.68
N GLY A 20 -4.13 -1.63 -11.44
CA GLY A 20 -4.14 -1.55 -12.89
C GLY A 20 -4.76 -0.23 -13.35
N LYS A 21 -4.13 0.46 -14.32
CA LYS A 21 -4.63 1.74 -14.87
C LYS A 21 -6.03 1.66 -15.47
N THR A 22 -6.52 0.46 -15.74
CA THR A 22 -7.88 0.16 -16.24
C THR A 22 -8.91 -0.02 -15.14
N GLU A 23 -8.52 -0.12 -13.86
CA GLU A 23 -9.39 -0.41 -12.71
C GLU A 23 -10.22 0.81 -12.27
N LYS A 24 -10.82 1.51 -13.23
CA LYS A 24 -11.65 2.70 -12.99
C LYS A 24 -12.86 2.38 -12.10
N GLU A 25 -13.41 1.17 -12.19
CA GLU A 25 -14.54 0.77 -11.35
C GLU A 25 -14.16 0.66 -9.86
N LEU A 26 -12.97 0.17 -9.55
CA LEU A 26 -12.47 0.12 -8.18
C LEU A 26 -12.30 1.53 -7.62
N ILE A 27 -11.72 2.44 -8.41
CA ILE A 27 -11.55 3.85 -8.02
C ILE A 27 -12.90 4.53 -7.83
N ALA A 28 -13.86 4.31 -8.75
CA ALA A 28 -15.22 4.82 -8.60
C ALA A 28 -15.89 4.29 -7.32
N THR A 29 -15.62 3.05 -6.93
CA THR A 29 -16.14 2.46 -5.69
C THR A 29 -15.54 3.14 -4.44
N LEU A 30 -14.23 3.42 -4.43
CA LEU A 30 -13.59 4.15 -3.34
C LEU A 30 -14.12 5.58 -3.23
N HIS A 31 -14.30 6.23 -4.38
CA HIS A 31 -14.83 7.58 -4.51
C HIS A 31 -16.27 7.69 -3.99
N GLU A 32 -17.14 6.74 -4.37
CA GLU A 32 -18.50 6.61 -3.84
C GLU A 32 -18.51 6.47 -2.31
N ALA A 33 -17.66 5.59 -1.76
CA ALA A 33 -17.56 5.38 -0.32
C ALA A 33 -17.10 6.65 0.43
N LEU A 34 -16.08 7.34 -0.10
CA LEU A 34 -15.56 8.59 0.47
C LEU A 34 -16.58 9.74 0.44
N ARG A 35 -17.42 9.82 -0.61
CA ARG A 35 -18.53 10.79 -0.68
C ARG A 35 -19.64 10.48 0.31
N ASN A 36 -20.00 9.20 0.43
CA ASN A 36 -21.12 8.78 1.27
C ASN A 36 -20.80 8.81 2.78
N ASN A 37 -19.52 8.81 3.15
CA ASN A 37 -19.08 8.82 4.53
C ASN A 37 -17.97 9.87 4.74
N PRO A 38 -18.28 11.07 5.26
CA PRO A 38 -17.31 12.14 5.52
C PRO A 38 -16.17 11.77 6.48
N GLU A 39 -16.39 10.81 7.37
CA GLU A 39 -15.40 10.37 8.36
C GLU A 39 -14.47 9.27 7.81
N LEU A 40 -14.80 8.68 6.66
CA LEU A 40 -14.01 7.62 6.06
C LEU A 40 -12.65 8.14 5.62
N LYS A 41 -11.59 7.43 6.02
CA LYS A 41 -10.22 7.62 5.55
C LYS A 41 -9.77 6.48 4.66
N VAL A 42 -9.02 6.80 3.60
CA VAL A 42 -8.45 5.84 2.66
C VAL A 42 -6.94 6.02 2.61
N SER A 43 -6.19 4.94 2.84
CA SER A 43 -4.73 4.93 2.71
C SER A 43 -4.32 3.85 1.71
N ILE A 44 -3.52 4.18 0.69
CA ILE A 44 -3.12 3.24 -0.36
C ILE A 44 -1.60 3.22 -0.47
N LEU A 45 -1.00 2.03 -0.34
CA LEU A 45 0.43 1.80 -0.48
C LEU A 45 0.70 0.94 -1.72
N THR A 46 1.48 1.47 -2.66
CA THR A 46 1.93 0.72 -3.84
C THR A 46 3.44 0.76 -4.02
N ASP A 47 3.97 0.01 -4.98
CA ASP A 47 5.38 0.10 -5.34
C ASP A 47 5.60 1.27 -6.32
N ALA A 48 6.59 2.11 -6.06
CA ALA A 48 6.89 3.30 -6.86
C ALA A 48 7.30 2.93 -8.29
N LEU A 49 8.12 1.88 -8.49
CA LEU A 49 8.61 1.51 -9.81
C LEU A 49 7.51 0.93 -10.69
N ARG A 50 6.58 0.18 -10.08
CA ARG A 50 5.43 -0.38 -10.81
C ARG A 50 4.30 0.63 -10.95
N GLY A 51 4.07 1.46 -9.94
CA GLY A 51 3.00 2.45 -9.90
C GLY A 51 3.19 3.61 -10.87
N THR A 52 4.44 3.93 -11.23
CA THR A 52 4.84 5.06 -12.09
C THR A 52 5.34 4.64 -13.47
N ARG A 53 5.32 3.35 -13.79
CA ARG A 53 6.03 2.79 -14.96
C ARG A 53 5.65 3.46 -16.29
N GLU A 54 4.38 3.78 -16.48
CA GLU A 54 3.83 4.34 -17.71
C GLU A 54 3.93 5.87 -17.80
N GLU A 55 4.39 6.57 -16.76
CA GLU A 55 4.52 8.04 -16.78
C GLU A 55 5.29 8.55 -18.01
N PRO A 56 4.85 9.66 -18.62
CA PRO A 56 3.71 10.50 -18.23
C PRO A 56 2.33 9.99 -18.72
N ASN A 57 2.25 8.82 -19.36
CA ASN A 57 0.98 8.22 -19.75
C ASN A 57 0.21 7.68 -18.53
N PRO A 58 -1.11 7.39 -18.65
CA PRO A 58 -1.90 6.85 -17.56
C PRO A 58 -1.26 5.63 -16.89
N SER A 59 -1.13 5.70 -15.57
CA SER A 59 -0.49 4.75 -14.67
C SER A 59 -1.34 4.54 -13.41
N CYS A 60 -0.89 3.67 -12.48
CA CYS A 60 -1.52 3.52 -11.17
C CYS A 60 -1.56 4.84 -10.41
N ALA A 61 -0.43 5.55 -10.40
CA ALA A 61 -0.27 6.81 -9.71
C ALA A 61 -1.21 7.91 -10.22
N SER A 62 -1.28 8.10 -11.55
CA SER A 62 -2.18 9.08 -12.15
C SER A 62 -3.65 8.72 -11.98
N LEU A 63 -3.97 7.42 -11.87
CA LEU A 63 -5.32 6.93 -11.60
C LEU A 63 -5.75 7.22 -10.14
N LEU A 64 -4.79 7.22 -9.21
CA LEU A 64 -5.02 7.42 -7.78
C LEU A 64 -5.02 8.90 -7.35
N ALA A 65 -4.15 9.73 -7.93
CA ALA A 65 -3.97 11.13 -7.56
C ALA A 65 -5.28 11.96 -7.48
N PRO A 66 -6.28 11.79 -8.37
CA PRO A 66 -7.54 12.53 -8.28
C PRO A 66 -8.31 12.34 -6.97
N LEU A 67 -8.15 11.19 -6.28
CA LEU A 67 -8.77 10.98 -4.97
C LEU A 67 -8.21 11.96 -3.92
N VAL A 68 -6.90 12.27 -3.97
CA VAL A 68 -6.30 13.27 -3.07
C VAL A 68 -6.81 14.67 -3.41
N THR A 69 -6.92 15.00 -4.70
CA THR A 69 -7.43 16.30 -5.16
C THR A 69 -8.84 16.58 -4.64
N GLU A 70 -9.71 15.57 -4.66
CA GLU A 70 -11.12 15.75 -4.30
C GLU A 70 -11.37 15.71 -2.79
N PHE A 71 -10.76 14.78 -2.07
CA PHE A 71 -11.08 14.55 -0.65
C PHE A 71 -10.05 15.14 0.33
N GLY A 72 -8.91 15.62 -0.18
CA GLY A 72 -7.85 16.21 0.60
C GLY A 72 -6.94 15.21 1.33
N PRO A 73 -5.76 15.65 1.76
CA PRO A 73 -4.75 14.80 2.40
C PRO A 73 -5.16 14.28 3.77
N ASP A 74 -6.14 14.93 4.45
CA ASP A 74 -6.65 14.48 5.75
C ASP A 74 -7.51 13.21 5.67
N ARG A 75 -8.02 12.92 4.47
CA ARG A 75 -8.93 11.79 4.19
C ARG A 75 -8.34 10.76 3.26
N VAL A 76 -7.48 11.17 2.32
CA VAL A 76 -6.85 10.27 1.35
C VAL A 76 -5.35 10.43 1.38
N GLU A 77 -4.64 9.33 1.68
CA GLU A 77 -3.20 9.26 1.61
C GLU A 77 -2.77 8.18 0.63
N ILE A 78 -1.90 8.53 -0.33
CA ILE A 78 -1.36 7.58 -1.30
C ILE A 78 0.16 7.59 -1.19
N ARG A 79 0.71 6.44 -0.81
CA ARG A 79 2.13 6.21 -0.59
C ARG A 79 2.70 5.25 -1.63
N MET A 80 3.96 5.46 -2.00
CA MET A 80 4.69 4.62 -2.94
C MET A 80 6.05 4.23 -2.38
N TYR A 81 6.23 2.95 -2.07
CA TYR A 81 7.49 2.42 -1.58
C TYR A 81 8.51 2.36 -2.72
N HIS A 82 9.75 2.76 -2.46
CA HIS A 82 10.84 2.61 -3.40
C HIS A 82 11.99 1.84 -2.74
N THR A 83 12.49 0.80 -3.42
CA THR A 83 13.64 0.05 -2.92
C THR A 83 14.90 0.93 -2.75
N PRO A 84 15.66 0.80 -1.64
CA PRO A 84 16.93 1.48 -1.47
C PRO A 84 18.06 0.88 -2.34
N ASN A 85 17.82 -0.27 -2.98
CA ASN A 85 18.81 -0.95 -3.81
C ASN A 85 18.94 -0.35 -5.22
N LEU A 86 18.02 0.54 -5.62
CA LEU A 86 17.98 1.14 -6.95
C LEU A 86 18.11 2.67 -6.87
N THR A 87 19.34 3.17 -6.77
CA THR A 87 19.65 4.61 -6.66
C THR A 87 20.64 5.10 -7.74
N GLY A 88 20.68 6.42 -7.95
CA GLY A 88 21.70 7.09 -8.76
C GLY A 88 21.79 6.66 -10.23
N VAL A 89 23.02 6.65 -10.77
CA VAL A 89 23.37 6.38 -12.18
C VAL A 89 22.85 5.01 -12.66
N ARG A 90 22.67 4.05 -11.74
CA ARG A 90 22.13 2.71 -12.02
C ARG A 90 20.72 2.79 -12.64
N LYS A 91 19.87 3.74 -12.20
CA LYS A 91 18.52 3.92 -12.77
C LYS A 91 18.54 4.43 -14.23
N LYS A 92 19.58 5.17 -14.63
CA LYS A 92 19.66 5.82 -15.97
C LYS A 92 20.00 4.83 -17.09
N TYR A 93 20.67 3.72 -16.78
CA TYR A 93 21.14 2.75 -17.78
C TYR A 93 20.47 1.38 -17.71
N ILE A 94 19.63 1.13 -16.70
CA ILE A 94 18.94 -0.16 -16.54
C ILE A 94 17.56 -0.11 -17.19
N PRO A 95 17.25 -1.04 -18.13
CA PRO A 95 15.90 -1.17 -18.69
C PRO A 95 14.86 -1.34 -17.59
N LYS A 96 13.70 -0.67 -17.73
CA LYS A 96 12.61 -0.67 -16.74
C LYS A 96 12.20 -2.07 -16.23
N ARG A 97 12.38 -3.12 -17.04
CA ARG A 97 12.05 -4.52 -16.73
C ARG A 97 13.05 -5.21 -15.79
N ILE A 98 14.31 -4.75 -15.76
CA ILE A 98 15.37 -5.32 -14.91
C ILE A 98 15.36 -4.65 -13.52
N ASN A 99 14.80 -3.43 -13.41
CA ASN A 99 14.60 -2.73 -12.14
C ASN A 99 13.77 -3.54 -11.12
N GLU A 100 12.89 -4.42 -11.60
CA GLU A 100 12.03 -5.28 -10.77
C GLU A 100 12.82 -6.35 -9.99
N GLY A 101 14.02 -6.71 -10.43
CA GLY A 101 14.87 -7.72 -9.76
C GLY A 101 15.65 -7.21 -8.54
N TRP A 102 15.61 -5.90 -8.25
CA TRP A 102 16.38 -5.26 -7.17
C TRP A 102 15.60 -5.11 -5.85
N GLY A 103 14.36 -5.59 -5.83
CA GLY A 103 13.46 -5.55 -4.68
C GLY A 103 12.27 -4.64 -4.94
N LEU A 104 11.07 -5.16 -4.69
CA LEU A 104 9.80 -4.46 -4.79
C LEU A 104 9.02 -4.66 -3.50
N GLN A 105 8.09 -3.76 -3.20
CA GLN A 105 7.07 -4.03 -2.20
C GLN A 105 6.10 -5.10 -2.75
N HIS A 106 5.82 -6.16 -1.97
CA HIS A 106 4.96 -7.27 -2.43
C HIS A 106 3.80 -7.60 -1.50
N MET A 107 3.50 -6.79 -0.48
CA MET A 107 2.30 -7.00 0.35
C MET A 107 1.02 -6.87 -0.49
N LYS A 108 0.01 -7.66 -0.14
CA LYS A 108 -1.36 -7.64 -0.68
C LYS A 108 -2.32 -7.71 0.49
N LEU A 109 -2.55 -6.53 1.06
CA LEU A 109 -3.36 -6.33 2.26
C LEU A 109 -4.53 -5.46 1.86
N TYR A 110 -5.75 -5.96 2.00
CA TYR A 110 -6.95 -5.18 1.70
C TYR A 110 -7.80 -5.10 2.96
N GLY A 111 -7.46 -4.13 3.81
CA GLY A 111 -8.14 -3.88 5.07
C GLY A 111 -9.29 -2.91 4.92
N ILE A 112 -10.43 -3.25 5.52
CA ILE A 112 -11.64 -2.44 5.57
C ILE A 112 -12.17 -2.54 6.99
N ASP A 113 -12.09 -1.45 7.76
CA ASP A 113 -12.44 -1.40 9.19
C ASP A 113 -11.72 -2.49 10.01
N ASP A 114 -12.47 -3.51 10.47
CA ASP A 114 -12.01 -4.65 11.25
C ASP A 114 -11.88 -5.94 10.41
N ASP A 115 -12.12 -5.85 9.10
CA ASP A 115 -11.91 -6.92 8.15
C ASP A 115 -10.60 -6.75 7.37
N ILE A 116 -9.96 -7.87 7.04
CA ILE A 116 -8.84 -7.86 6.11
C ILE A 116 -8.91 -9.03 5.13
N ILE A 117 -8.64 -8.74 3.86
CA ILE A 117 -8.42 -9.74 2.82
C ILE A 117 -6.92 -9.83 2.55
N LEU A 118 -6.37 -11.03 2.70
CA LEU A 118 -5.01 -11.39 2.31
C LEU A 118 -5.05 -12.16 1.00
N SER A 119 -4.19 -11.82 0.05
CA SER A 119 -4.15 -12.49 -1.26
C SER A 119 -2.75 -12.51 -1.87
N GLY A 120 -2.52 -13.29 -2.93
CA GLY A 120 -1.38 -13.09 -3.84
C GLY A 120 -1.69 -12.14 -4.99
N ALA A 121 -2.98 -11.83 -5.22
CA ALA A 121 -3.44 -11.09 -6.38
C ALA A 121 -3.21 -9.59 -6.29
N ASN A 122 -2.70 -8.98 -7.36
CA ASN A 122 -2.72 -7.52 -7.50
C ASN A 122 -4.12 -7.04 -7.91
N LEU A 123 -4.40 -5.76 -7.69
CA LEU A 123 -5.68 -5.15 -8.06
C LEU A 123 -5.65 -4.74 -9.54
N SER A 124 -5.83 -5.71 -10.44
CA SER A 124 -5.82 -5.47 -11.89
C SER A 124 -6.72 -6.47 -12.64
N ASN A 125 -7.21 -6.07 -13.82
CA ASN A 125 -8.13 -6.83 -14.65
C ASN A 125 -7.78 -8.31 -14.81
N ASP A 126 -6.51 -8.64 -15.08
CA ASP A 126 -6.08 -10.03 -15.27
C ASP A 126 -6.37 -10.90 -14.04
N TYR A 127 -6.14 -10.37 -12.84
CA TYR A 127 -6.44 -11.03 -11.56
C TYR A 127 -7.94 -11.06 -11.23
N PHE A 128 -8.72 -10.15 -11.80
CA PHE A 128 -10.17 -10.13 -11.62
C PHE A 128 -10.94 -11.00 -12.61
N THR A 129 -10.29 -11.46 -13.69
CA THR A 129 -10.97 -12.16 -14.79
C THR A 129 -10.37 -13.53 -15.10
N ASN A 130 -9.06 -13.59 -15.34
CA ASN A 130 -8.43 -14.71 -16.05
C ASN A 130 -7.25 -15.34 -15.29
N ARG A 131 -6.98 -14.90 -14.06
CA ARG A 131 -5.90 -15.43 -13.23
C ARG A 131 -6.42 -15.82 -11.85
N GLN A 132 -6.25 -17.09 -11.52
CA GLN A 132 -6.61 -17.64 -10.22
C GLN A 132 -5.55 -17.30 -9.17
N ASP A 133 -6.00 -16.88 -7.99
CA ASP A 133 -5.19 -16.66 -6.80
C ASP A 133 -6.01 -17.03 -5.56
N ARG A 134 -5.38 -17.06 -4.38
CA ARG A 134 -6.05 -17.34 -3.11
C ARG A 134 -6.44 -16.04 -2.42
N TYR A 135 -7.57 -16.07 -1.73
CA TYR A 135 -8.09 -14.95 -0.95
C TYR A 135 -8.53 -15.47 0.40
N HIS A 136 -7.94 -14.95 1.47
CA HIS A 136 -8.32 -15.25 2.84
C HIS A 136 -8.94 -14.01 3.46
N LEU A 137 -10.18 -14.12 3.90
CA LEU A 137 -10.89 -13.07 4.61
C LEU A 137 -10.84 -13.38 6.11
N PHE A 138 -10.36 -12.42 6.89
CA PHE A 138 -10.47 -12.42 8.34
C PHE A 138 -11.39 -11.28 8.76
N SER A 139 -12.42 -11.60 9.54
CA SER A 139 -13.26 -10.63 10.24
C SER A 139 -12.85 -10.60 11.71
N SER A 140 -11.76 -9.89 11.99
CA SER A 140 -11.16 -9.76 13.32
C SER A 140 -10.37 -8.46 13.40
N LYS A 141 -10.75 -7.62 14.35
CA LYS A 141 -10.05 -6.38 14.64
C LYS A 141 -8.60 -6.62 14.98
N GLU A 142 -8.29 -7.64 15.76
CA GLU A 142 -6.93 -7.97 16.20
C GLU A 142 -6.02 -8.32 15.01
N VAL A 143 -6.51 -9.16 14.09
CA VAL A 143 -5.77 -9.54 12.88
C VAL A 143 -5.61 -8.32 11.96
N THR A 144 -6.66 -7.54 11.78
CA THR A 144 -6.65 -6.36 10.92
C THR A 144 -5.71 -5.27 11.48
N GLU A 145 -5.71 -5.03 12.78
CA GLU A 145 -4.80 -4.08 13.46
C GLU A 145 -3.34 -4.53 13.37
N TYR A 146 -3.05 -5.83 13.46
CA TYR A 146 -1.69 -6.34 13.27
C TYR A 146 -1.14 -5.94 11.90
N PHE A 147 -1.91 -6.18 10.83
CA PHE A 147 -1.48 -5.81 9.47
C PHE A 147 -1.53 -4.32 9.21
N TRP A 148 -2.46 -3.59 9.84
CA TRP A 148 -2.49 -2.14 9.80
C TRP A 148 -1.19 -1.52 10.35
N ASN A 149 -0.66 -2.06 11.45
CA ASN A 149 0.61 -1.58 12.02
C ASN A 149 1.79 -1.83 11.07
N ILE A 150 1.85 -2.99 10.41
CA ILE A 150 2.88 -3.27 9.40
C ILE A 150 2.72 -2.32 8.20
N TYR A 151 1.50 -2.17 7.72
CA TYR A 151 1.16 -1.25 6.63
C TYR A 151 1.64 0.17 6.94
N GLN A 152 1.31 0.69 8.13
CA GLN A 152 1.68 2.04 8.57
C GLN A 152 3.20 2.21 8.67
N GLY A 153 3.92 1.20 9.17
CA GLY A 153 5.37 1.20 9.17
C GLY A 153 5.95 1.39 7.77
N VAL A 154 5.53 0.54 6.81
CA VAL A 154 6.05 0.62 5.43
C VAL A 154 5.60 1.90 4.73
N ALA A 155 4.36 2.35 4.93
CA ALA A 155 3.83 3.58 4.38
C ALA A 155 4.60 4.82 4.89
N GLY A 156 4.98 4.84 6.18
CA GLY A 156 5.82 5.88 6.77
C GLY A 156 7.25 5.92 6.20
N PHE A 157 7.71 4.83 5.57
CA PHE A 157 9.00 4.76 4.87
C PHE A 157 8.85 4.89 3.34
N SER A 158 7.78 5.55 2.87
CA SER A 158 7.43 5.62 1.44
C SER A 158 7.24 7.06 0.98
N PHE A 159 7.39 7.27 -0.33
CA PHE A 159 7.09 8.55 -0.99
C PHE A 159 5.58 8.83 -0.90
N LEU A 160 5.22 10.10 -0.84
CA LEU A 160 3.84 10.58 -0.93
C LEU A 160 3.52 10.97 -2.37
N ILE A 161 2.32 10.62 -2.85
CA ILE A 161 1.76 11.18 -4.08
C ILE A 161 1.07 12.49 -3.75
N GLU A 162 1.47 13.55 -4.44
CA GLU A 162 0.80 14.86 -4.40
C GLU A 162 0.26 15.20 -5.80
N PRO A 163 -1.01 15.62 -5.94
CA PRO A 163 -1.54 16.08 -7.22
C PRO A 163 -0.73 17.24 -7.79
N SER A 164 -0.52 17.24 -9.11
CA SER A 164 0.30 18.25 -9.78
C SER A 164 -0.26 18.61 -11.16
N LYS A 165 0.14 19.78 -11.66
CA LYS A 165 -0.13 20.24 -13.03
C LYS A 165 0.87 19.69 -14.06
N GLU A 166 1.89 18.96 -13.61
CA GLU A 166 2.83 18.27 -14.50
C GLU A 166 2.11 17.26 -15.41
N PRO A 167 2.67 16.90 -16.58
CA PRO A 167 2.01 15.99 -17.53
C PRO A 167 1.55 14.64 -16.93
N ALA A 168 2.25 14.12 -15.91
CA ALA A 168 1.87 12.89 -15.22
C ALA A 168 0.65 13.04 -14.29
N GLY A 169 0.28 14.27 -13.90
CA GLY A 169 -0.82 14.60 -12.99
C GLY A 169 -0.49 14.52 -11.50
N PHE A 170 0.75 14.19 -11.14
CA PHE A 170 1.23 14.09 -9.76
C PHE A 170 2.74 14.26 -9.67
N VAL A 171 3.23 14.39 -8.44
CA VAL A 171 4.64 14.30 -8.08
C VAL A 171 4.82 13.31 -6.92
N LEU A 172 5.99 12.68 -6.85
CA LEU A 172 6.42 11.90 -5.70
C LEU A 172 7.30 12.76 -4.82
N THR A 173 6.89 12.97 -3.58
CA THR A 173 7.68 13.71 -2.59
C THR A 173 8.09 12.82 -1.44
N TRP A 174 9.24 13.11 -0.83
CA TRP A 174 9.67 12.47 0.40
C TRP A 174 9.31 13.39 1.56
N PRO A 175 8.27 13.09 2.36
CA PRO A 175 7.86 13.99 3.43
C PRO A 175 8.94 14.10 4.51
N LYS A 176 9.14 15.32 5.02
CA LYS A 176 10.03 15.57 6.17
C LYS A 176 9.56 14.87 7.45
N SER A 177 8.28 14.50 7.51
CA SER A 177 7.70 13.71 8.60
C SER A 177 8.06 12.22 8.52
N ASN A 178 8.65 11.75 7.42
CA ASN A 178 9.14 10.38 7.36
C ASN A 178 10.31 10.21 8.36
N PRO A 179 10.30 9.15 9.18
CA PRO A 179 11.30 8.91 10.23
C PRO A 179 12.70 8.50 9.71
N ALA A 180 12.87 8.34 8.39
CA ALA A 180 14.13 7.96 7.75
C ALA A 180 14.44 8.91 6.58
N PRO A 181 15.71 9.08 6.18
CA PRO A 181 16.05 9.83 4.99
C PRO A 181 15.56 9.10 3.73
N SER A 182 15.49 9.80 2.60
CA SER A 182 15.03 9.22 1.34
C SER A 182 15.88 8.02 0.93
N PRO A 183 15.27 6.89 0.51
CA PRO A 183 16.01 5.72 0.03
C PRO A 183 16.77 6.01 -1.26
N LEU A 184 16.43 7.09 -1.99
CA LEU A 184 17.13 7.52 -3.19
C LEU A 184 18.36 8.38 -2.91
N GLU A 185 18.38 9.07 -1.76
CA GLU A 185 19.42 10.01 -1.37
C GLU A 185 20.42 9.34 -0.43
N GLU A 186 19.93 8.67 0.62
CA GLU A 186 20.76 8.05 1.67
C GLU A 186 20.36 6.58 1.90
N PRO A 187 20.54 5.68 0.90
CA PRO A 187 20.04 4.30 0.95
C PRO A 187 20.58 3.48 2.13
N LYS A 188 21.84 3.69 2.52
CA LYS A 188 22.45 2.97 3.65
C LYS A 188 21.82 3.38 4.98
N GLN A 189 21.61 4.68 5.18
CA GLN A 189 20.99 5.20 6.39
C GLN A 189 19.49 4.85 6.43
N PHE A 190 18.81 4.90 5.30
CA PHE A 190 17.45 4.39 5.17
C PHE A 190 17.36 2.94 5.67
N ILE A 191 18.23 2.04 5.19
CA ILE A 191 18.24 0.63 5.63
C ILE A 191 18.51 0.54 7.14
N SER A 192 19.56 1.20 7.66
CA SER A 192 19.90 1.11 9.09
C SER A 192 18.80 1.64 10.01
N THR A 193 18.02 2.63 9.56
CA THR A 193 16.93 3.22 10.35
C THR A 193 15.64 2.38 10.24
N THR A 194 15.30 1.90 9.04
CA THR A 194 14.01 1.24 8.80
C THR A 194 14.00 -0.23 9.19
N THR A 195 15.13 -0.94 9.07
CA THR A 195 15.20 -2.37 9.41
C THR A 195 14.83 -2.67 10.87
N PRO A 196 15.37 -1.97 11.89
CA PRO A 196 14.98 -2.22 13.29
C PRO A 196 13.51 -1.89 13.55
N ALA A 197 13.00 -0.82 12.95
CA ALA A 197 11.60 -0.40 13.11
C ALA A 197 10.63 -1.44 12.52
N LEU A 198 10.91 -1.95 11.31
CA LEU A 198 10.12 -3.02 10.71
C LEU A 198 10.25 -4.32 11.51
N HIS A 199 11.46 -4.67 11.98
CA HIS A 199 11.69 -5.87 12.78
C HIS A 199 10.84 -5.85 14.06
N ALA A 200 10.74 -4.70 14.74
CA ALA A 200 9.90 -4.53 15.91
C ALA A 200 8.40 -4.71 15.62
N LEU A 201 7.94 -4.39 14.40
CA LEU A 201 6.53 -4.56 13.99
C LEU A 201 6.18 -6.02 13.70
N ILE A 202 7.12 -6.78 13.13
CA ILE A 202 6.90 -8.19 12.75
C ILE A 202 7.31 -9.20 13.81
N SER A 203 8.03 -8.75 14.85
CA SER A 203 8.44 -9.61 15.96
C SER A 203 7.22 -10.14 16.71
N PRO A 204 7.21 -11.42 17.11
CA PRO A 204 6.14 -11.98 17.92
C PRO A 204 5.93 -11.15 19.19
N ARG A 205 4.72 -10.62 19.38
CA ARG A 205 4.32 -10.01 20.65
C ARG A 205 3.87 -11.12 21.61
N GLN A 206 4.14 -10.96 22.90
CA GLN A 206 3.49 -11.80 23.91
C GLN A 206 1.98 -11.62 23.77
N THR A 207 1.30 -12.64 23.28
CA THR A 207 -0.16 -12.66 23.19
C THR A 207 -0.75 -12.79 24.58
N ALA A 208 -1.85 -12.07 24.82
CA ALA A 208 -2.71 -12.31 25.98
C ALA A 208 -3.15 -13.79 26.03
N ALA A 209 -3.57 -14.25 27.21
CA ALA A 209 -4.01 -15.62 27.42
C ALA A 209 -5.02 -16.04 26.33
N GLN A 210 -4.68 -17.11 25.59
CA GLN A 210 -5.53 -17.62 24.53
C GLN A 210 -6.84 -18.14 25.13
N ASP A 211 -7.97 -17.72 24.57
CA ASP A 211 -9.27 -18.27 24.90
C ASP A 211 -9.33 -19.74 24.44
N ALA A 212 -9.29 -20.65 25.42
CA ALA A 212 -9.31 -22.09 25.19
C ALA A 212 -10.64 -22.59 24.58
N SER A 213 -11.67 -21.75 24.52
CA SER A 213 -12.96 -22.09 23.90
C SER A 213 -12.99 -21.95 22.37
N LYS A 214 -11.96 -21.34 21.76
CA LYS A 214 -11.88 -21.15 20.30
C LYS A 214 -11.30 -22.39 19.61
N ASP A 215 -11.93 -22.83 18.52
CA ASP A 215 -11.51 -23.96 17.70
C ASP A 215 -10.40 -23.62 16.68
N THR A 216 -10.25 -22.34 16.37
CA THR A 216 -9.34 -21.82 15.35
C THR A 216 -8.28 -20.94 15.98
N LYS A 217 -7.01 -21.23 15.68
CA LYS A 217 -5.86 -20.42 16.09
C LYS A 217 -5.18 -19.82 14.87
N VAL A 218 -4.96 -18.51 14.90
CA VAL A 218 -4.27 -17.77 13.84
C VAL A 218 -2.94 -17.29 14.38
N TYR A 219 -1.84 -17.72 13.76
CA TYR A 219 -0.49 -17.28 14.10
C TYR A 219 -0.02 -16.30 13.04
N MET A 220 0.16 -15.04 13.45
CA MET A 220 0.66 -13.98 12.58
C MET A 220 2.18 -14.14 12.41
N LEU A 221 2.60 -14.62 11.26
CA LEU A 221 4.01 -14.77 10.91
C LEU A 221 4.39 -13.75 9.83
N ALA A 222 5.51 -13.08 10.01
CA ALA A 222 6.08 -12.15 9.05
C ALA A 222 7.61 -12.25 9.06
N GLN A 223 8.23 -11.97 7.91
CA GLN A 223 9.67 -12.04 7.70
C GLN A 223 10.11 -10.84 6.87
N LEU A 224 11.31 -10.32 7.15
CA LEU A 224 12.02 -9.28 6.40
C LEU A 224 13.03 -9.89 5.42
#